data_AF-A0A6V7MDZ3-F1
#
_entry.id   AF-A0A6V7MDZ3-F1
#
_cell.length_a   1.000
_cell.length_b   1.000
_cell.length_c   1.000
_cell.angle_alpha   90.00
_cell.angle_beta   90.00
_cell.angle_gamma   90.00
#
_symmetry.space_group_name_H-M   'P 1'
#
loop_
_entity.id
_entity.type
_entity.pdbx_description
1 polymer ?
#
loop_
_entity_poly.entity_id
_entity_poly.type
_entity_poly.pdbx_seq_one_letter_code
_entity_poly.pdbx_strand_id
1 'polypeptide(L)' 'WAKQIPGFSGLALNDQMRLLQSTWAEILTFSLAWRSIPNTGRLRFAQDFTLDERLAKECHCLDLFNH' A
#
# COMPACT_ATOMS: atom_id res chain seq x y z
N TRP A 1 4.97 4.50 11.97
CA TRP A 1 5.72 3.29 11.61
C TRP A 1 7.18 3.62 11.31
N ALA A 2 7.49 4.54 10.38
CA ALA A 2 8.88 4.83 9.98
C ALA A 2 9.83 5.22 11.13
N LYS A 3 9.37 6.00 12.11
CA LYS A 3 10.17 6.34 13.32
C LYS A 3 10.59 5.13 14.18
N GLN A 4 9.90 3.99 14.04
CA GLN A 4 10.22 2.75 14.74
C GLN A 4 11.26 1.91 13.99
N ILE A 5 11.63 2.27 12.76
CA ILE A 5 12.69 1.61 12.00
C ILE A 5 14.04 1.98 12.63
N PRO A 6 14.89 1.00 12.98
CA PRO A 6 16.23 1.28 13.49
C PRO A 6 17.02 2.22 12.57
N GLY A 7 17.60 3.28 13.13
CA GLY A 7 18.40 4.26 12.39
C GLY A 7 17.61 5.35 11.65
N PHE A 8 16.31 5.18 11.37
CA PHE A 8 15.54 6.14 10.58
C PHE A 8 15.39 7.50 11.28
N SER A 9 15.10 7.49 12.58
CA SER A 9 14.97 8.71 13.39
C SER A 9 16.29 9.48 13.56
N GLY A 10 17.43 8.86 13.25
CA GLY A 10 18.75 9.50 13.28
C GLY A 10 19.11 10.26 11.99
N LEU A 11 18.32 10.12 10.93
CA LEU A 11 18.51 10.86 9.67
C LEU A 11 18.08 12.32 9.81
N ALA A 12 18.65 13.20 9.00
CA ALA A 12 18.16 14.58 8.89
C ALA A 12 16.68 14.59 8.47
N LEU A 13 15.88 15.53 9.00
CA LEU A 13 14.44 15.59 8.75
C LEU A 13 14.11 15.64 7.24
N ASN A 14 14.89 16.39 6.47
CA ASN A 14 14.72 16.48 5.01
C ASN A 14 14.92 15.13 4.31
N ASP A 15 15.80 14.28 4.82
CA ASP A 15 16.08 12.98 4.24
C ASP A 15 15.01 11.96 4.66
N GLN A 16 14.52 12.04 5.91
CA GLN A 16 13.33 11.29 6.33
C GLN A 16 12.13 11.58 5.42
N MET A 17 11.89 12.86 5.13
CA MET A 17 10.79 13.28 4.25
C MET A 17 11.00 12.82 2.81
N ARG A 18 12.20 12.99 2.26
CA ARG A 18 12.51 12.54 0.89
C ARG A 18 12.34 11.04 0.71
N LEU A 19 12.86 10.25 1.66
CA LEU A 19 12.70 8.79 1.63
C LEU A 19 11.23 8.38 1.65
N LEU A 20 10.41 8.98 2.51
CA LEU A 20 8.98 8.68 2.55
C LEU A 20 8.27 9.10 1.26
N GLN A 21 8.56 10.30 0.75
CA GLN A 21 7.96 10.80 -0.49
C GLN A 21 8.30 9.96 -1.71
N SER A 22 9.50 9.38 -1.76
CA SER A 22 9.90 8.52 -2.88
C SER A 22 9.40 7.08 -2.77
N THR A 23 9.11 6.58 -1.56
CA THR A 23 8.83 5.14 -1.33
C THR A 23 7.42 4.83 -0.82
N TRP A 24 6.60 5.82 -0.45
CA TRP A 24 5.31 5.58 0.20
C TRP A 24 4.38 4.66 -0.62
N ALA A 25 4.32 4.86 -1.93
CA ALA A 25 3.47 4.08 -2.81
C ALA A 25 3.89 2.61 -2.83
N GLU A 26 5.17 2.32 -2.97
CA GLU A 26 5.71 0.95 -2.95
C GLU A 26 5.41 0.25 -1.62
N ILE A 27 5.59 0.94 -0.50
CA ILE A 27 5.31 0.41 0.84
C ILE A 27 3.82 0.09 1.01
N LEU A 28 2.93 0.98 0.53
CA LEU A 28 1.49 0.75 0.57
C LEU A 28 1.07 -0.40 -0.34
N THR A 29 1.62 -0.49 -1.56
CA THR A 29 1.37 -1.58 -2.50
C THR A 29 1.83 -2.92 -1.94
N PHE A 30 3.02 -2.98 -1.35
CA PHE A 30 3.51 -4.21 -0.69
C PHE A 30 2.62 -4.60 0.48
N SER A 31 2.19 -3.64 1.30
CA SER A 31 1.27 -3.87 2.42
C SER A 31 -0.11 -4.34 1.95
N LEU A 32 -0.59 -3.84 0.81
CA LEU A 32 -1.83 -4.29 0.18
C LEU A 32 -1.70 -5.73 -0.33
N ALA A 33 -0.63 -6.04 -1.05
CA ALA A 33 -0.36 -7.39 -1.55
C ALA A 33 -0.31 -8.39 -0.40
N TRP A 34 0.45 -8.09 0.66
CA TRP A 34 0.55 -8.93 1.85
C TRP A 34 -0.81 -9.21 2.50
N ARG A 35 -1.65 -8.18 2.68
CA ARG A 35 -2.99 -8.33 3.27
C ARG A 35 -3.96 -9.12 2.39
N SER A 36 -3.71 -9.19 1.09
CA SER A 36 -4.58 -9.83 0.11
C SER A 36 -4.23 -11.30 -0.15
N ILE A 37 -3.06 -11.79 0.31
CA ILE A 37 -2.62 -13.19 0.19
C ILE A 37 -3.72 -14.21 0.59
N PRO A 38 -4.48 -14.02 1.70
CA PRO A 38 -5.50 -14.99 2.10
C PRO A 38 -6.75 -15.04 1.21
N ASN A 39 -6.95 -14.05 0.34
CA ASN A 39 -8.18 -13.86 -0.44
C ASN A 39 -7.87 -13.72 -1.93
N THR A 40 -7.89 -14.84 -2.65
CA THR A 40 -7.73 -14.82 -4.11
C THR A 40 -8.88 -14.04 -4.76
N GLY A 41 -8.53 -13.15 -5.70
CA GLY A 41 -9.51 -12.32 -6.42
C GLY A 41 -10.10 -11.16 -5.61
N ARG A 42 -9.44 -10.70 -4.54
CA ARG A 42 -9.84 -9.52 -3.77
C ARG A 42 -8.63 -8.74 -3.26
N LEU A 43 -8.63 -7.42 -3.42
CA LEU A 43 -7.59 -6.53 -2.88
C LEU A 43 -8.06 -5.89 -1.56
N ARG A 44 -7.38 -6.21 -0.46
CA ARG A 44 -7.78 -5.77 0.89
C ARG A 44 -7.07 -4.50 1.33
N PHE A 45 -7.67 -3.35 1.01
CA PHE A 45 -7.14 -2.02 1.33
C PHE A 45 -7.24 -1.65 2.82
N ALA A 46 -8.22 -2.17 3.54
CA ALA A 46 -8.39 -1.98 4.98
C ALA A 46 -9.15 -3.16 5.60
N GLN A 47 -9.45 -3.09 6.90
CA GLN A 47 -10.24 -4.14 7.56
C GLN A 47 -11.66 -4.23 7.03
N ASP A 48 -12.24 -3.07 6.72
CA ASP A 48 -13.62 -2.81 6.28
C ASP A 48 -13.72 -2.46 4.79
N PHE A 49 -12.59 -2.30 4.10
CA PHE A 49 -12.55 -1.96 2.68
C PHE A 49 -11.77 -2.99 1.87
N THR A 50 -12.50 -3.68 0.99
CA THR A 50 -11.97 -4.67 0.05
C THR A 50 -12.50 -4.35 -1.34
N LEU A 51 -11.59 -4.30 -2.32
CA LEU A 51 -11.91 -4.13 -3.73
C LEU A 51 -12.04 -5.52 -4.35
N ASP A 52 -13.22 -5.81 -4.90
CA ASP A 52 -13.48 -6.99 -5.72
C ASP A 52 -13.63 -6.59 -7.20
N GLU A 53 -13.75 -7.59 -8.08
CA GLU A 53 -13.87 -7.35 -9.53
C GLU A 53 -15.08 -6.47 -9.88
N ARG A 54 -16.19 -6.60 -9.14
CA ARG A 54 -17.39 -5.81 -9.37
C ARG A 54 -17.14 -4.33 -9.04
N LEU A 55 -16.59 -4.04 -7.85
CA LEU A 55 -16.24 -2.66 -7.49
C LEU A 55 -15.20 -2.09 -8.45
N ALA A 56 -14.19 -2.88 -8.84
CA ALA A 56 -13.16 -2.44 -9.79
C ALA A 56 -13.73 -2.04 -11.16
N LYS A 57 -14.78 -2.75 -11.64
CA LYS A 57 -15.54 -2.36 -12.83
C LYS A 57 -16.28 -1.05 -12.64
N GLU A 58 -16.99 -0.92 -11.51
CA GLU A 58 -17.82 0.26 -11.20
C GLU A 58 -16.97 1.54 -11.05
N CYS A 59 -15.76 1.45 -10.51
CA CYS A 59 -14.85 2.59 -10.34
C CYS A 59 -13.82 2.77 -11.47
N HIS A 60 -13.95 2.02 -12.57
CA HIS A 60 -13.00 2.05 -13.71
C HIS A 60 -11.54 1.81 -13.30
N CYS A 61 -11.31 0.91 -12.33
CA CYS A 61 -9.98 0.53 -11.82
C CYS A 61 -9.64 -0.94 -12.11
N LEU A 62 -10.19 -1.50 -13.19
CA LEU A 62 -9.94 -2.89 -13.60
C LEU A 62 -8.46 -3.19 -13.86
N ASP A 63 -7.73 -2.25 -14.46
CA ASP A 63 -6.31 -2.43 -14.75
C ASP A 63 -5.51 -2.63 -13.44
N LEU A 64 -5.82 -1.84 -12.41
CA LEU A 64 -5.22 -2.00 -11.09
C LEU A 64 -5.57 -3.35 -10.45
N PHE A 65 -6.79 -3.84 -10.66
CA PHE A 65 -7.28 -5.09 -10.05
C PHE A 65 -6.68 -6.35 -10.71
N ASN A 66 -6.35 -6.29 -12.00
CA ASN A 66 -5.89 -7.44 -12.78
C ASN A 66 -4.35 -7.66 -12.72
N HIS A 67 -3.61 -6.74 -12.10
CA HIS A 67 -2.16 -6.83 -11.90
C HIS A 67 -1.80 -7.35 -10.51
#